data_AF-A0A1G7YXI0-F1
#
_entry.id   AF-A0A1G7YXI0-F1
#
_cell.length_a   1.000
_cell.length_b   1.000
_cell.length_c   1.000
_cell.angle_alpha   90.00
_cell.angle_beta   90.00
_cell.angle_gamma   90.00
#
_symmetry.space_group_name_H-M   'P 1'
#
loop_
_entity.id
_entity.type
_entity.pdbx_description
1 polymer ?
#
loop_
_entity_poly.entity_id
_entity_poly.type
_entity_poly.pdbx_seq_one_letter_code
_entity_poly.pdbx_strand_id
1 'polypeptide(L)'
;MDKQYKKIQDTLPHSMSTPVNKNHEPTLEQAVHHINNIDFSLIQKKICAKDALTCRVWSETEAEIAIQYYKNFLYLNKKYLHQFSIIPPMLEVDEIWHHHILDTRQYFKDCHSIFGYYFHHYPYFGTRGTPDKRNLDTAFNVAQTLHEKEFGSKMLAIWSDSDALL
;
A
#
# COMPACT_ATOMS: atom_id res chain seq x y z
N MET A 1 2.95 -2.03 20.84
CA MET A 1 3.12 -0.92 19.88
C MET A 1 3.97 0.15 20.55
N ASP A 2 5.02 0.64 19.88
CA ASP A 2 5.90 1.70 20.37
C ASP A 2 5.09 2.97 20.69
N LYS A 3 5.40 3.64 21.82
CA LYS A 3 4.77 4.91 22.21
C LYS A 3 4.94 5.98 21.14
N GLN A 4 6.07 5.99 20.43
CA GLN A 4 6.30 6.92 19.32
C GLN A 4 5.34 6.66 18.16
N TYR A 5 5.14 5.40 17.81
CA TYR A 5 4.28 5.01 16.71
C TYR A 5 2.80 5.32 16.98
N LYS A 6 2.35 5.14 18.23
CA LYS A 6 0.98 5.55 18.62
C LYS A 6 0.76 7.07 18.45
N LYS A 7 1.75 7.90 18.78
CA LYS A 7 1.65 9.35 18.56
C LYS A 7 1.52 9.72 17.08
N ILE A 8 2.14 8.94 16.17
CA ILE A 8 1.97 9.13 14.73
C ILE A 8 0.51 8.89 14.35
N GLN A 9 -0.10 7.81 14.86
CA GLN A 9 -1.50 7.49 14.61
C GLN A 9 -2.45 8.62 15.02
N ASP A 10 -2.20 9.25 16.16
CA ASP A 10 -3.03 10.35 16.66
C ASP A 10 -2.99 11.61 15.76
N THR A 11 -2.03 11.71 14.83
CA THR A 11 -1.93 12.84 13.88
C THR A 11 -2.69 12.62 12.56
N LEU A 12 -3.20 11.41 12.32
CA LEU A 12 -3.90 11.07 11.09
C LEU A 12 -5.42 11.10 11.29
N PRO A 13 -6.20 11.64 10.33
CA PRO A 13 -7.64 11.61 10.43
C PRO A 13 -8.16 10.16 10.43
N HIS A 14 -9.37 9.97 10.95
CA HIS A 14 -10.26 8.79 11.10
C HIS A 14 -9.96 7.43 10.39
N SER A 15 -9.10 7.34 9.39
CA SER A 15 -8.91 6.22 8.46
C SER A 15 -8.04 5.05 8.94
N MET A 16 -7.42 5.09 10.13
CA MET A 16 -6.48 4.03 10.57
C MET A 16 -7.00 3.24 11.78
N SER A 17 -8.29 3.34 12.08
CA SER A 17 -8.94 2.55 13.12
C SER A 17 -9.18 1.14 12.59
N THR A 18 -8.47 0.13 13.09
CA THR A 18 -8.80 -1.27 12.81
C THR A 18 -10.22 -1.55 13.29
N PRO A 19 -11.11 -2.15 12.47
CA PRO A 19 -12.49 -2.39 12.89
C PRO A 19 -12.54 -3.25 14.15
N VAL A 20 -13.48 -2.91 15.04
CA VAL A 20 -13.63 -3.54 16.36
C VAL A 20 -14.22 -4.96 16.25
N ASN A 21 -14.86 -5.30 15.13
CA ASN A 21 -15.59 -6.55 14.96
C ASN A 21 -14.74 -7.65 14.29
N LYS A 22 -14.08 -8.46 15.11
CA LYS A 22 -13.23 -9.60 14.68
C LYS A 22 -14.02 -10.80 14.13
N ASN A 23 -15.34 -10.84 14.28
CA ASN A 23 -16.11 -12.06 14.00
C ASN A 23 -16.23 -12.39 12.50
N HIS A 24 -15.79 -11.51 11.61
CA HIS A 24 -15.83 -11.69 10.15
C HIS A 24 -14.49 -11.34 9.46
N GLU A 25 -13.40 -11.27 10.21
CA GLU A 25 -12.10 -10.96 9.61
C GLU A 25 -11.50 -12.22 8.92
N PRO A 26 -11.13 -12.15 7.62
CA PRO A 26 -10.47 -13.25 6.93
C PRO A 26 -9.16 -13.66 7.62
N THR A 27 -8.81 -14.94 7.61
CA THR A 27 -7.51 -15.39 8.12
C THR A 27 -6.38 -14.86 7.24
N LEU A 28 -5.14 -14.86 7.75
CA LEU A 28 -3.97 -14.49 6.95
C LEU A 28 -3.83 -15.40 5.72
N GLU A 29 -4.12 -16.70 5.86
CA GLU A 29 -4.07 -17.67 4.76
C GLU A 29 -5.10 -17.36 3.67
N GLN A 30 -6.36 -17.07 4.05
CA GLN A 30 -7.40 -16.66 3.12
C GLN A 30 -7.03 -15.37 2.39
N ALA A 31 -6.52 -14.39 3.13
CA ALA A 31 -6.07 -13.12 2.56
C ALA A 31 -4.90 -13.32 1.58
N VAL A 32 -3.89 -14.12 1.92
CA VAL A 32 -2.76 -14.45 1.03
C VAL A 32 -3.24 -15.17 -0.22
N HIS A 33 -4.14 -16.14 -0.08
CA HIS A 33 -4.73 -16.83 -1.21
C HIS A 33 -5.45 -15.84 -2.14
N HIS A 34 -6.25 -14.92 -1.59
CA HIS A 34 -6.94 -13.90 -2.36
C HIS A 34 -5.96 -12.94 -3.06
N ILE A 35 -4.99 -12.36 -2.33
CA ILE A 35 -3.95 -11.46 -2.87
C ILE A 35 -3.23 -12.08 -4.06
N ASN A 36 -2.93 -13.38 -4.00
CA ASN A 36 -2.23 -14.08 -5.08
C ASN A 36 -3.07 -14.32 -6.33
N ASN A 37 -4.40 -14.21 -6.23
CA ASN A 37 -5.35 -14.44 -7.32
C ASN A 37 -5.99 -13.14 -7.86
N ILE A 38 -5.65 -11.96 -7.33
CA ILE A 38 -6.09 -10.70 -7.93
C ILE A 38 -5.46 -10.56 -9.32
N ASP A 39 -6.31 -10.32 -10.32
CA ASP A 39 -5.88 -10.09 -11.70
C ASP A 39 -5.53 -8.60 -11.92
N PHE A 40 -4.23 -8.30 -11.99
CA PHE A 40 -3.71 -6.96 -12.26
C PHE A 40 -3.49 -6.67 -13.75
N SER A 41 -3.86 -7.57 -14.67
CA SER A 41 -3.54 -7.45 -16.10
C SER A 41 -4.08 -6.17 -16.74
N LEU A 42 -5.27 -5.71 -16.36
CA LEU A 42 -5.86 -4.47 -16.87
C LEU A 42 -5.14 -3.23 -16.32
N ILE A 43 -4.68 -3.26 -15.07
CA ILE A 43 -3.88 -2.19 -14.49
C ILE A 43 -2.53 -2.12 -15.20
N GLN A 44 -1.82 -3.25 -15.32
CA GLN A 44 -0.55 -3.35 -16.04
C GLN A 44 -0.68 -2.84 -17.48
N LYS A 45 -1.68 -3.32 -18.23
CA LYS A 45 -1.94 -2.86 -19.60
C LYS A 45 -2.19 -1.36 -19.69
N LYS A 46 -2.87 -0.78 -18.70
CA LYS A 46 -3.18 0.66 -18.68
C LYS A 46 -1.93 1.50 -18.43
N ILE A 47 -1.12 1.14 -17.43
CA ILE A 47 0.06 1.93 -17.03
C ILE A 47 1.23 1.76 -18.01
N CYS A 48 1.31 0.62 -18.71
CA CYS A 48 2.30 0.38 -19.76
C CYS A 48 1.90 0.97 -21.12
N ALA A 49 0.69 1.53 -21.24
CA ALA A 49 0.23 2.19 -22.46
C ALA A 49 0.27 3.72 -22.32
N LYS A 50 0.45 4.40 -23.45
CA LYS A 50 0.26 5.85 -23.50
C LYS A 50 -1.21 6.19 -23.31
N ASP A 51 -1.53 6.88 -22.23
CA ASP A 51 -2.88 7.31 -21.86
C ASP A 51 -2.82 8.78 -21.42
N ALA A 52 -3.82 9.59 -21.77
CA ALA A 52 -3.83 11.01 -21.41
C ALA A 52 -4.05 11.25 -19.91
N LEU A 53 -4.48 10.21 -19.18
CA LEU A 53 -4.74 10.22 -17.76
C LEU A 53 -3.60 9.59 -16.94
N THR A 54 -2.50 9.18 -17.58
CA THR A 54 -1.29 8.70 -16.89
C THR A 54 -0.17 9.71 -17.06
N CYS A 55 0.52 10.02 -15.97
CA CYS A 55 1.65 10.97 -15.99
C CYS A 55 2.93 10.34 -16.56
N ARG A 56 2.99 9.02 -16.61
CA ARG A 56 4.14 8.21 -17.00
C ARG A 56 3.66 6.95 -17.70
N VAL A 57 4.44 6.51 -18.69
CA VAL A 57 4.32 5.17 -19.26
C VAL A 57 5.35 4.29 -18.60
N TRP A 58 4.89 3.22 -17.97
CA TRP A 58 5.74 2.23 -17.32
C TRP A 58 6.27 1.22 -18.33
N SER A 59 7.47 0.71 -18.11
CA SER A 59 7.88 -0.55 -18.73
C SER A 59 7.20 -1.74 -18.05
N GLU A 60 7.10 -2.85 -18.78
CA GLU A 60 6.53 -4.09 -18.23
C GLU A 60 7.26 -4.56 -16.96
N THR A 61 8.59 -4.45 -16.94
CA THR A 61 9.39 -4.85 -15.77
C THR A 61 9.13 -3.96 -14.56
N GLU A 62 9.00 -2.65 -14.73
CA GLU A 62 8.66 -1.74 -13.63
C GLU A 62 7.27 -2.08 -13.06
N ALA A 63 6.30 -2.33 -13.94
CA ALA A 63 4.94 -2.69 -13.56
C ALA A 63 4.90 -4.03 -12.79
N GLU A 64 5.61 -5.05 -13.27
CA GLU A 64 5.69 -6.36 -12.61
C GLU A 64 6.29 -6.26 -11.20
N ILE A 65 7.38 -5.51 -11.04
CA ILE A 65 8.03 -5.30 -9.74
C ILE A 65 7.10 -4.53 -8.79
N ALA A 66 6.48 -3.45 -9.26
CA ALA A 66 5.57 -2.64 -8.44
C ALA A 66 4.30 -3.40 -8.03
N ILE A 67 3.73 -4.21 -8.92
CA ILE A 67 2.59 -5.09 -8.59
C ILE A 67 2.99 -6.10 -7.52
N GLN A 68 4.19 -6.71 -7.62
CA GLN A 68 4.65 -7.63 -6.59
C GLN A 68 4.86 -6.91 -5.24
N TYR A 69 5.43 -5.71 -5.24
CA TYR A 69 5.54 -4.90 -4.02
C TYR A 69 4.18 -4.45 -3.48
N TYR A 70 3.19 -4.21 -4.33
CA TYR A 70 1.81 -3.92 -3.91
C TYR A 70 1.15 -5.13 -3.23
N LYS A 71 1.35 -6.33 -3.77
CA LYS A 71 0.90 -7.57 -3.10
C LYS A 71 1.57 -7.74 -1.73
N ASN A 72 2.87 -7.45 -1.64
CA ASN A 72 3.61 -7.47 -0.38
C ASN A 72 3.06 -6.42 0.61
N PHE A 73 2.74 -5.23 0.13
CA PHE A 73 2.14 -4.15 0.92
C PHE A 73 0.77 -4.55 1.50
N LEU A 74 -0.10 -5.19 0.72
CA LEU A 74 -1.38 -5.73 1.20
C LEU A 74 -1.17 -6.80 2.27
N TYR A 75 -0.20 -7.71 2.07
CA TYR A 75 0.18 -8.73 3.04
C TYR A 75 0.66 -8.12 4.35
N LEU A 76 1.56 -7.13 4.29
CA LEU A 76 2.12 -6.48 5.48
C LEU A 76 1.00 -5.79 6.28
N ASN A 77 0.14 -5.04 5.60
CA ASN A 77 -1.02 -4.41 6.25
C ASN A 77 -1.93 -5.46 6.88
N LYS A 78 -2.19 -6.59 6.21
CA LYS A 78 -3.01 -7.67 6.79
C LYS A 78 -2.37 -8.32 8.02
N LYS A 79 -1.11 -8.73 7.92
CA LYS A 79 -0.41 -9.48 8.98
C LYS A 79 -0.13 -8.62 10.20
N TYR A 80 0.14 -7.33 10.01
CA TYR A 80 0.67 -6.46 11.04
C TYR A 80 -0.30 -5.38 11.54
N LEU A 81 -1.53 -5.27 11.03
CA LEU A 81 -2.48 -4.21 11.41
C LEU A 81 -2.70 -4.01 12.92
N HIS A 82 -2.61 -5.08 13.73
CA HIS A 82 -2.77 -4.97 15.19
C HIS A 82 -1.49 -4.53 15.93
N GLN A 83 -0.34 -4.63 15.28
CA GLN A 83 0.97 -4.25 15.83
C GLN A 83 1.39 -2.86 15.34
N PHE A 84 1.08 -2.58 14.08
CA PHE A 84 1.41 -1.38 13.32
C PHE A 84 0.15 -0.97 12.55
N SER A 85 -0.57 0.00 13.07
CA SER A 85 -1.82 0.48 12.48
C SER A 85 -1.61 1.24 11.16
N ILE A 86 -0.37 1.66 10.81
CA ILE A 86 -0.07 2.53 9.66
C ILE A 86 1.18 2.08 8.92
N ILE A 87 1.02 1.20 7.94
CA ILE A 87 2.13 0.80 7.09
C ILE A 87 1.95 1.54 5.75
N PRO A 88 2.71 2.62 5.46
CA PRO A 88 2.58 3.37 4.22
C PRO A 88 3.24 2.62 3.04
N PRO A 89 2.76 2.83 1.81
CA PRO A 89 3.37 2.28 0.61
C PRO A 89 4.65 3.04 0.21
N MET A 90 5.47 2.41 -0.65
CA MET A 90 6.46 3.11 -1.47
C MET A 90 5.75 3.88 -2.59
N LEU A 91 6.40 4.88 -3.20
CA LEU A 91 5.80 5.75 -4.22
C LEU A 91 5.16 4.97 -5.36
N GLU A 92 5.90 4.05 -5.98
CA GLU A 92 5.46 3.24 -7.11
C GLU A 92 4.36 2.25 -6.71
N VAL A 93 4.42 1.76 -5.47
CA VAL A 93 3.37 0.92 -4.88
C VAL A 93 2.08 1.70 -4.67
N ASP A 94 2.19 2.98 -4.29
CA ASP A 94 1.04 3.87 -4.11
C ASP A 94 0.34 4.15 -5.45
N GLU A 95 1.09 4.31 -6.55
CA GLU A 95 0.48 4.49 -7.88
C GLU A 95 -0.30 3.23 -8.33
N ILE A 96 0.23 2.03 -8.10
CA ILE A 96 -0.53 0.79 -8.33
C ILE A 96 -1.79 0.76 -7.44
N TRP A 97 -1.68 1.18 -6.19
CA TRP A 97 -2.81 1.24 -5.27
C TRP A 97 -3.88 2.24 -5.76
N HIS A 98 -3.49 3.42 -6.25
CA HIS A 98 -4.42 4.39 -6.82
C HIS A 98 -5.18 3.79 -8.01
N HIS A 99 -4.48 3.10 -8.92
CA HIS A 99 -5.13 2.41 -10.03
C HIS A 99 -6.09 1.31 -9.59
N HIS A 100 -5.74 0.57 -8.53
CA HIS A 100 -6.65 -0.44 -7.96
C HIS A 100 -7.91 0.22 -7.36
N ILE A 101 -7.78 1.35 -6.65
CA ILE A 101 -8.92 2.09 -6.07
C ILE A 101 -9.89 2.59 -7.15
N LEU A 102 -9.40 2.97 -8.34
CA LEU A 102 -10.23 3.52 -9.42
C LEU A 102 -11.28 2.53 -9.93
N ASP A 103 -11.00 1.21 -9.93
CA ASP A 103 -12.05 0.19 -10.04
C ASP A 103 -12.70 -0.04 -8.68
N THR A 104 -13.52 0.94 -8.28
CA THR A 104 -14.14 0.98 -6.94
C THR A 104 -14.93 -0.29 -6.59
N ARG A 105 -15.51 -0.98 -7.57
CA ARG A 105 -16.27 -2.22 -7.34
C ARG A 105 -15.34 -3.39 -7.07
N GLN A 106 -14.28 -3.53 -7.85
CA GLN A 106 -13.30 -4.58 -7.65
C GLN A 106 -12.52 -4.34 -6.34
N TYR A 107 -12.07 -3.11 -6.12
CA TYR A 107 -11.37 -2.70 -4.91
C TYR A 107 -12.17 -2.99 -3.63
N PHE A 108 -13.47 -2.68 -3.63
CA PHE A 108 -14.34 -2.99 -2.49
C PHE A 108 -14.38 -4.49 -2.18
N LYS A 109 -14.50 -5.34 -3.21
CA LYS A 109 -14.51 -6.80 -3.04
C LYS A 109 -13.17 -7.30 -2.50
N ASP A 110 -12.07 -6.85 -3.09
CA ASP A 110 -10.72 -7.28 -2.69
C ASP A 110 -10.41 -6.85 -1.26
N CYS A 111 -10.81 -5.63 -0.88
CA CYS A 111 -10.70 -5.17 0.50
C CYS A 111 -11.48 -6.07 1.47
N HIS A 112 -12.71 -6.44 1.14
CA HIS A 112 -13.51 -7.30 2.00
C HIS A 112 -12.92 -8.72 2.10
N SER A 113 -12.42 -9.27 0.99
CA SER A 113 -11.77 -10.61 0.98
C SER A 113 -10.44 -10.65 1.74
N ILE A 114 -9.69 -9.55 1.78
CA ILE A 114 -8.39 -9.48 2.46
C ILE A 114 -8.56 -9.05 3.92
N PHE A 115 -9.26 -7.96 4.14
CA PHE A 115 -9.31 -7.26 5.43
C PHE A 115 -10.63 -7.47 6.17
N GLY A 116 -11.72 -7.84 5.48
CA GLY A 116 -13.08 -7.90 6.04
C GLY A 116 -13.78 -6.54 6.09
N TYR A 117 -13.15 -5.48 5.58
CA TYR A 117 -13.66 -4.12 5.54
C TYR A 117 -13.00 -3.34 4.40
N TYR A 118 -13.50 -2.13 4.10
CA TYR A 118 -12.88 -1.27 3.11
C TYR A 118 -11.54 -0.72 3.61
N PHE A 119 -10.44 -1.07 2.95
CA PHE A 119 -9.12 -0.57 3.33
C PHE A 119 -8.99 0.88 2.87
N HIS A 120 -9.02 1.83 3.81
CA HIS A 120 -9.07 3.24 3.47
C HIS A 120 -7.67 3.78 3.13
N HIS A 121 -7.59 4.56 2.05
CA HIS A 121 -6.39 5.33 1.70
C HIS A 121 -6.50 6.78 2.19
N TYR A 122 -5.44 7.29 2.82
CA TYR A 122 -5.28 8.70 3.12
C TYR A 122 -4.02 9.22 2.39
N PRO A 123 -4.17 9.76 1.17
CA PRO A 123 -3.06 10.05 0.27
C PRO A 123 -2.24 11.30 0.68
N TYR A 124 -2.58 11.93 1.80
CA TYR A 124 -1.97 13.18 2.26
C TYR A 124 -1.03 12.98 3.45
N PHE A 125 -0.74 11.74 3.85
CA PHE A 125 0.21 11.50 4.93
C PHE A 125 1.61 11.95 4.50
N GLY A 126 2.20 12.89 5.25
CA GLY A 126 3.52 13.44 4.99
C GLY A 126 3.52 14.79 4.26
N THR A 127 2.35 15.29 3.82
CA THR A 127 2.25 16.56 3.06
C THR A 127 1.95 17.77 3.95
N ARG A 128 1.56 17.55 5.22
CA ARG A 128 1.11 18.61 6.15
C ARG A 128 2.26 19.26 6.92
N GLY A 129 3.38 19.51 6.24
CA GLY A 129 4.58 20.13 6.78
C GLY A 129 5.59 19.16 7.42
N THR A 130 6.71 19.70 7.89
CA THR A 130 7.88 18.93 8.34
C THR A 130 7.57 17.88 9.43
N PRO A 131 6.73 18.14 10.46
CA PRO A 131 6.39 17.13 11.45
C PRO A 131 5.68 15.91 10.84
N ASP A 132 4.75 16.12 9.92
CA ASP A 132 4.00 15.04 9.25
C ASP A 132 4.91 14.22 8.34
N LYS A 133 5.85 14.89 7.64
CA LYS A 133 6.87 14.22 6.83
C LYS A 133 7.77 13.30 7.67
N ARG A 134 8.22 13.75 8.83
CA ARG A 134 9.02 12.91 9.77
C ARG A 134 8.23 11.69 10.28
N ASN A 135 6.92 11.87 10.49
CA ASN A 135 6.03 10.77 10.86
C ASN A 135 5.93 9.73 9.72
N LEU A 136 5.76 10.19 8.48
CA LEU A 136 5.79 9.33 7.30
C LEU A 136 7.12 8.57 7.21
N ASP A 137 8.25 9.26 7.32
CA ASP A 137 9.57 8.63 7.22
C ASP A 137 9.78 7.55 8.31
N THR A 138 9.30 7.81 9.53
CA THR A 138 9.32 6.83 10.62
C THR A 138 8.46 5.61 10.30
N ALA A 139 7.24 5.80 9.81
CA ALA A 139 6.33 4.71 9.44
C ALA A 139 6.84 3.93 8.22
N PHE A 140 7.47 4.60 7.25
CA PHE A 140 8.06 3.98 6.08
C PHE A 140 9.28 3.13 6.43
N ASN A 141 10.11 3.56 7.40
CA ASN A 141 11.18 2.71 7.91
C ASN A 141 10.66 1.41 8.52
N VAL A 142 9.52 1.45 9.22
CA VAL A 142 8.84 0.24 9.69
C VAL A 142 8.39 -0.63 8.51
N ALA A 143 7.79 -0.05 7.47
CA ALA A 143 7.39 -0.79 6.27
C ALA A 143 8.58 -1.51 5.62
N GLN A 144 9.73 -0.84 5.48
CA GLN A 144 10.96 -1.43 4.94
C GLN A 144 11.51 -2.57 5.81
N THR A 145 11.54 -2.41 7.13
CA THR A 145 11.98 -3.47 8.06
C THR A 145 11.04 -4.68 8.01
N LEU A 146 9.72 -4.45 7.93
CA LEU A 146 8.76 -5.54 7.80
C LEU A 146 8.87 -6.25 6.45
N HIS A 147 9.06 -5.50 5.37
CA HIS A 147 9.28 -6.08 4.04
C HIS A 147 10.54 -6.95 4.02
N GLU A 148 11.66 -6.46 4.55
CA GLU A 148 12.91 -7.22 4.68
C GLU A 148 12.75 -8.49 5.51
N LYS A 149 12.02 -8.40 6.62
CA LYS A 149 11.73 -9.56 7.48
C LYS A 149 10.90 -10.64 6.76
N GLU A 150 9.91 -10.24 5.97
CA GLU A 150 8.96 -11.18 5.35
C GLU A 150 9.43 -11.71 3.99
N PHE A 151 10.20 -10.91 3.25
CA PHE A 151 10.56 -11.19 1.86
C PHE A 151 12.08 -11.22 1.60
N GLY A 152 12.91 -11.03 2.64
CA GLY A 152 14.36 -11.19 2.59
C GLY A 152 15.15 -9.98 2.07
N SER A 153 14.48 -8.91 1.65
CA SER A 153 15.12 -7.67 1.21
C SER A 153 14.21 -6.46 1.42
N LYS A 154 14.78 -5.26 1.45
CA LYS A 154 14.02 -4.01 1.39
C LYS A 154 13.49 -3.76 -0.01
N MET A 155 12.39 -3.00 -0.14
CA MET A 155 11.98 -2.49 -1.45
C MET A 155 13.02 -1.50 -1.95
N LEU A 156 13.33 -1.59 -3.24
CA LEU A 156 14.18 -0.65 -3.96
C LEU A 156 13.29 0.29 -4.79
N ALA A 157 13.70 1.56 -4.89
CA ALA A 157 13.06 2.48 -5.82
C ALA A 157 13.15 1.91 -7.24
N ILE A 158 12.03 1.93 -7.93
CA ILE A 158 11.88 1.43 -9.29
C ILE A 158 12.19 2.56 -10.26
N TRP A 159 11.75 3.78 -9.95
CA TRP A 159 12.04 4.97 -10.74
C TRP A 159 13.33 5.65 -10.29
N SER A 160 14.03 6.24 -11.25
CA SER A 160 15.23 7.03 -10.99
C SER A 160 14.90 8.49 -10.68
N ASP A 161 15.77 9.22 -9.98
CA ASP A 161 15.56 10.66 -9.74
C ASP A 161 15.47 11.48 -11.05
N SER A 162 15.99 10.97 -12.18
CA SER A 162 15.83 11.59 -13.51
C SER A 162 14.41 11.50 -14.08
N ASP A 163 13.57 10.64 -13.52
CA ASP A 163 12.20 10.40 -13.95
C ASP A 163 11.16 11.31 -13.27
N ALA A 164 11.57 12.02 -12.21
CA ALA A 164 10.72 12.83 -11.35
C ALA A 164 10.42 14.25 -11.88
N LEU A 165 10.83 14.57 -13.11
CA LEU A 165 10.66 15.89 -13.72
C LEU A 165 9.94 15.78 -15.07
N LEU A 166 8.61 15.83 -15.01
CA LEU A 166 7.76 16.42 -16.05
C LEU A 166 6.76 17.37 -15.39
#